data_AF-A0A9D5ZB61-F1
#
_entry.id   AF-A0A9D5ZB61-F1
#
_cell.length_a   1.000
_cell.length_b   1.000
_cell.length_c   1.000
_cell.angle_alpha   90.00
_cell.angle_beta   90.00
_cell.angle_gamma   90.00
#
_symmetry.space_group_name_H-M   'P 1'
#
loop_
_entity.id
_entity.type
_entity.pdbx_description
1 polymer ?
#
loop_
_entity_poly.entity_id
_entity_poly.type
_entity_poly.pdbx_seq_one_letter_code
_entity_poly.pdbx_strand_id
1 'polypeptide(L)' 'MVRLSNLAINRNGFVFDPKSGHSFTVNTTGLTTLELLQEGASTEEIARRLSKIHGVAMEIALGAVEGFVRQLARNLA' A
#
# COMPACT_ATOMS: atom_id res chain seq x y z
N MET A 1 0.99 5.44 -14.02
CA MET A 1 0.03 4.79 -13.11
C MET A 1 0.53 3.37 -12.86
N VAL A 2 0.93 3.05 -11.63
CA VAL A 2 1.46 1.74 -11.26
C VAL A 2 0.35 0.69 -11.45
N ARG A 3 0.62 -0.41 -12.15
CA ARG A 3 -0.39 -1.46 -12.42
C ARG A 3 -0.55 -2.39 -11.20
N LEU A 4 -1.13 -1.85 -10.13
CA LEU A 4 -1.37 -2.57 -8.88
C LEU A 4 -2.31 -3.78 -9.04
N SER A 5 -3.16 -3.78 -10.06
CA SER A 5 -4.11 -4.86 -10.37
C SER A 5 -3.45 -6.20 -10.70
N ASN A 6 -2.17 -6.20 -11.08
CA ASN A 6 -1.46 -7.41 -11.53
C ASN A 6 -0.58 -8.02 -10.44
N LEU A 7 -0.51 -7.40 -9.27
CA LEU A 7 0.24 -7.93 -8.14
C LEU A 7 -0.50 -9.12 -7.55
N ALA A 8 0.20 -10.25 -7.40
CA ALA A 8 -0.30 -11.37 -6.63
C ALA A 8 0.01 -11.13 -5.15
N ILE A 9 -1.03 -10.97 -4.34
CA ILE A 9 -0.91 -10.68 -2.91
C ILE A 9 -1.62 -11.78 -2.12
N ASN A 10 -1.03 -12.19 -1.00
CA ASN A 10 -1.69 -13.06 -0.04
C ASN A 10 -2.00 -12.34 1.28
N ARG A 11 -2.83 -12.97 2.12
CA ARG A 11 -3.26 -12.43 3.42
C ARG A 11 -2.12 -12.21 4.43
N ASN A 12 -0.95 -12.80 4.19
CA ASN A 12 0.22 -12.66 5.06
C ASN A 12 1.15 -11.52 4.60
N GLY A 13 0.77 -10.77 3.56
CA GLY A 13 1.53 -9.63 3.07
C GLY A 13 2.67 -10.00 2.11
N PHE A 14 2.71 -11.22 1.56
CA PHE A 14 3.59 -11.52 0.43
C PHE A 14 3.03 -10.88 -0.83
N VAL A 15 3.89 -10.17 -1.56
CA VAL A 15 3.57 -9.52 -2.83
C VAL A 15 4.54 -10.02 -3.88
N PHE A 16 3.99 -10.52 -4.99
CA PHE A 16 4.73 -10.91 -6.17
C PHE A 16 4.29 -10.07 -7.35
N ASP A 17 5.25 -9.47 -8.06
CA ASP A 17 5.03 -8.84 -9.37
C ASP A 17 5.36 -9.85 -10.49
N PRO A 18 4.35 -10.41 -11.18
CA PRO A 18 4.58 -11.38 -12.25
C PRO A 18 5.35 -10.83 -13.45
N LYS A 19 5.41 -9.50 -13.60
CA LYS A 19 6.09 -8.87 -14.74
C LYS A 19 7.60 -8.85 -14.55
N SER A 20 8.07 -8.45 -13.38
CA SER A 20 9.51 -8.36 -13.06
C SER A 20 10.05 -9.63 -12.40
N GLY A 21 9.18 -10.47 -11.82
CA GLY A 21 9.58 -11.58 -10.96
C GLY A 21 9.98 -11.16 -9.54
N HIS A 22 9.91 -9.86 -9.20
CA HIS A 22 10.24 -9.38 -7.88
C HIS A 22 9.20 -9.82 -6.84
N SER A 23 9.72 -10.22 -5.68
CA SER A 23 8.92 -10.57 -4.51
C SER A 23 9.36 -9.73 -3.32
N PHE A 24 8.39 -9.24 -2.56
CA PHE A 24 8.65 -8.53 -1.31
C PHE A 24 7.51 -8.79 -0.32
N THR A 25 7.75 -8.43 0.93
CA THR A 25 6.75 -8.51 1.99
C THR A 25 6.31 -7.11 2.40
N VAL A 26 5.05 -7.00 2.79
CA VAL A 26 4.48 -5.82 3.44
C VAL A 26 3.95 -6.23 4.82
N ASN A 27 3.99 -5.30 5.77
CA ASN A 27 3.33 -5.51 7.06
C ASN A 27 1.81 -5.33 6.93
N THR A 28 1.07 -5.52 8.02
CA THR A 28 -0.40 -5.43 8.02
C THR A 28 -0.91 -4.07 7.54
N THR A 29 -0.32 -2.95 7.98
CA THR A 29 -0.72 -1.61 7.54
C THR A 29 -0.44 -1.38 6.06
N GLY A 30 0.70 -1.88 5.56
CA GLY A 30 1.05 -1.85 4.14
C GLY A 30 0.12 -2.72 3.29
N LEU A 31 -0.29 -3.89 3.79
CA LEU A 31 -1.27 -4.76 3.16
C LEU A 31 -2.62 -4.05 3.01
N THR A 32 -3.14 -3.48 4.10
CA THR A 32 -4.40 -2.71 4.06
C THR A 32 -4.29 -1.51 3.11
N THR A 33 -3.15 -0.82 3.11
CA THR A 33 -2.91 0.29 2.16
C THR A 33 -2.96 -0.21 0.71
N LEU A 34 -2.32 -1.33 0.43
CA LEU A 34 -2.22 -1.89 -0.91
C LEU A 34 -3.58 -2.41 -1.41
N GLU A 35 -4.36 -3.06 -0.57
CA GLU A 35 -5.74 -3.49 -0.85
C GLU A 35 -6.62 -2.28 -1.21
N LEU A 36 -6.58 -1.21 -0.40
CA LEU A 36 -7.37 0.01 -0.66
C LEU A 36 -6.93 0.73 -1.94
N LEU A 37 -5.63 0.72 -2.27
CA LEU A 37 -5.15 1.25 -3.55
C LEU A 37 -5.66 0.41 -4.73
N GLN A 38 -5.78 -0.91 -4.59
CA GLN A 38 -6.37 -1.77 -5.62
C GLN A 38 -7.88 -1.51 -5.80
N GLU A 39 -8.57 -1.12 -4.73
CA GLU A 39 -9.96 -0.66 -4.76
C GLU A 39 -10.14 0.75 -5.35
N GLY A 40 -9.04 1.46 -5.64
CA GLY A 40 -9.06 2.80 -6.22
C GLY A 40 -9.24 3.93 -5.21
N ALA A 41 -9.03 3.68 -3.92
CA ALA A 41 -9.05 4.73 -2.90
C ALA A 41 -7.89 5.72 -3.10
N SER A 42 -8.13 7.01 -2.84
CA SER A 42 -7.06 8.01 -2.85
C SER A 42 -6.17 7.90 -1.61
N THR A 43 -4.96 8.46 -1.69
CA THR A 43 -4.00 8.53 -0.58
C THR A 43 -4.60 9.14 0.68
N GLU A 44 -5.40 10.20 0.54
CA GLU A 44 -6.09 10.89 1.63
C GLU A 44 -7.20 10.04 2.24
N GLU A 45 -7.93 9.27 1.43
CA GLU A 45 -8.97 8.38 1.93
C GLU A 45 -8.38 7.23 2.75
N ILE A 46 -7.28 6.66 2.26
CA ILE A 46 -6.53 5.63 2.98
C ILE A 46 -5.99 6.20 4.30
N ALA A 47 -5.37 7.38 4.26
CA ALA A 47 -4.82 8.04 5.43
C ALA A 47 -5.90 8.32 6.50
N ARG A 48 -7.10 8.76 6.09
CA ARG A 48 -8.24 8.93 7.02
C ARG A 48 -8.62 7.62 7.70
N ARG A 49 -8.70 6.51 6.95
CA ARG A 49 -9.03 5.20 7.51
C ARG A 49 -7.95 4.72 8.48
N LEU A 50 -6.67 4.83 8.11
CA LEU A 50 -5.56 4.42 8.96
C LEU A 50 -5.43 5.30 10.22
N SER A 51 -5.65 6.60 10.10
CA SER A 51 -5.70 7.53 11.24
C SER A 51 -6.75 7.07 12.27
N LYS A 52 -7.96 6.73 11.79
CA LYS A 52 -9.03 6.22 12.66
C LYS A 52 -8.70 4.85 13.27
N ILE A 53 -8.14 3.92 12.50
CA ILE A 53 -7.80 2.56 12.96
C ILE A 53 -6.70 2.59 14.03
N HIS A 54 -5.69 3.42 13.83
CA HIS A 54 -4.50 3.45 14.69
C HIS A 54 -4.54 4.54 15.76
N GLY A 55 -5.53 5.43 15.75
CA GLY A 55 -5.64 6.53 16.72
C GLY A 55 -4.53 7.57 16.59
N VAL A 56 -4.02 7.80 15.37
CA VAL A 56 -2.93 8.73 15.10
C VAL A 56 -3.42 9.97 14.35
N ALA A 57 -2.67 11.07 14.44
CA ALA A 57 -2.97 12.29 13.70
C ALA A 57 -3.02 12.05 12.18
N MET A 58 -3.88 12.80 11.49
CA MET A 58 -4.11 12.65 10.04
C MET A 58 -2.81 12.90 9.25
N GLU A 59 -2.00 13.85 9.69
CA GLU A 59 -0.73 14.23 9.09
C GLU A 59 0.29 13.09 9.16
N ILE A 60 0.30 12.35 10.28
CA ILE A 60 1.16 11.17 10.47
C ILE A 60 0.72 10.05 9.52
N ALA A 61 -0.58 9.76 9.47
CA ALA A 61 -1.13 8.74 8.58
C ALA A 61 -0.88 9.08 7.12
N LEU A 62 -1.08 10.33 6.71
CA LEU A 62 -0.85 10.79 5.35
C LEU A 62 0.61 10.64 4.94
N GLY A 63 1.55 11.11 5.77
CA GLY A 63 2.98 10.95 5.51
C GLY A 63 3.40 9.48 5.38
N ALA A 64 2.81 8.59 6.19
CA ALA A 64 3.05 7.16 6.12
C ALA A 64 2.54 6.54 4.81
N VAL A 65 1.30 6.84 4.40
CA VAL A 65 0.72 6.31 3.15
C VAL A 65 1.50 6.81 1.95
N GLU A 66 1.83 8.09 1.88
CA GLU A 66 2.65 8.63 0.79
C GLU A 66 4.05 8.01 0.73
N GLY A 67 4.69 7.83 1.90
CA GLY A 67 5.98 7.16 2.01
C GLY A 67 5.93 5.74 1.47
N PHE A 68 4.88 5.00 1.85
CA PHE A 68 4.62 3.65 1.36
C PHE A 68 4.40 3.62 -0.16
N VAL A 69 3.55 4.49 -0.71
CA VAL A 69 3.29 4.57 -2.17
C VAL A 69 4.57 4.88 -2.93
N ARG A 70 5.42 5.78 -2.42
CA ARG A 70 6.73 6.08 -3.02
C ARG A 70 7.65 4.86 -3.01
N GLN A 71 7.67 4.09 -1.94
CA GLN A 71 8.48 2.87 -1.85
C GLN A 71 7.96 1.77 -2.78
N LEU A 72 6.64 1.58 -2.82
CA LEU A 72 5.98 0.63 -3.70
C LEU A 72 6.30 0.92 -5.17
N ALA A 73 6.24 2.20 -5.58
CA ALA A 73 6.59 2.61 -6.94
C ALA A 73 8.04 2.27 -7.30
N ARG A 74 8.99 2.36 -6.35
CA ARG A 74 10.40 1.97 -6.57
C ARG A 74 10.59 0.46 -6.73
N ASN A 75 9.81 -0.35 -6.02
CA ASN A 75 9.90 -1.81 -6.13
C ASN A 75 9.29 -2.36 -7.42
N LEU A 76 8.44 -1.57 -8.09
CA LEU A 76 7.69 -1.94 -9.30
C LEU A 76 8.20 -1.25 -10.57
N ALA A 77 9.29 -0.48 -10.47
CA ALA A 77 9.96 0.18 -11.58
C ALA A 77 10.97 -0.79 -12.22
#